data_AF-A0A922FB42-F1
#
_entry.id   AF-A0A922FB42-F1
#
_cell.length_a   1.000
_cell.length_b   1.000
_cell.length_c   1.000
_cell.angle_alpha   90.00
_cell.angle_beta   90.00
_cell.angle_gamma   90.00
#
_symmetry.space_group_name_H-M   'P 1'
#
loop_
_entity.id
_entity.type
_entity.pdbx_description
1 polymer ?
#
loop_
_entity_poly.entity_id
_entity_poly.type
_entity_poly.pdbx_seq_one_letter_code
_entity_poly.pdbx_strand_id
1 'polypeptide(L)'
;MAVSLRRFSVGSLLVLTLLFISVKASEEKDHDQLAQSSDRLAEAQELQSSNNAPMANRSEVGWNKHAVHDPEEVASMVELSIRNSTERRNLGYFSCGTGNPIDDCWRCDRQWYLHRKRLANCAIGFGRNAVGGRDGKYYVVNDPSDNDPVNPRPGTLRHAVIQDRPLWIVFKRDMVIRLKQELIMNSFKTIDGRGANVHIAYGACITIQFITNVIIHGLHIHDCKPTGNAMVRSSPSHFGWRTMADGDAVSIFGSSHIWVDHNSLSNCADGLVDAIMGSTAITISNNYFTHHNEVMLLGHSDTYTRDKQMQVTIAYNHFGEGLIQRMPRCRHGYFHVVNNDYTHWEMYAIGGSAEPTINSQGNRYLAPANNFAKEVTKRVTFDGAWKHWNWRSEGDLLLNGAFFTPSGAGASASYARASSLGAKSSSMVGALTSGAGVLSCRRGSQC
;
A
#
# COMPACT_ATOMS: atom_id res chain seq x y z
N MET A 1 85.61 20.89 34.31
CA MET A 1 84.99 19.59 34.64
C MET A 1 84.06 19.21 33.50
N ALA A 2 84.31 18.07 32.85
CA ALA A 2 83.65 17.64 31.61
C ALA A 2 82.36 16.86 31.90
N VAL A 3 81.27 17.16 31.17
CA VAL A 3 80.12 16.25 31.01
C VAL A 3 79.56 16.36 29.58
N SER A 4 79.74 15.26 28.83
CA SER A 4 78.93 14.63 27.77
C SER A 4 77.81 15.42 27.06
N LEU A 5 77.97 15.60 25.73
CA LEU A 5 76.90 15.87 24.77
C LEU A 5 76.67 14.61 23.89
N ARG A 6 75.62 13.84 24.19
CA ARG A 6 74.98 12.92 23.23
C ARG A 6 73.49 12.80 23.57
N ARG A 7 72.64 13.40 22.73
CA ARG A 7 71.29 12.93 22.29
C ARG A 7 70.47 14.11 21.73
N PHE A 8 70.53 14.34 20.42
CA PHE A 8 69.51 15.08 19.67
C PHE A 8 69.51 14.55 18.23
N SER A 9 68.68 13.54 17.91
CA SER A 9 68.45 13.09 16.51
C SER A 9 67.24 12.16 16.32
N VAL A 10 66.11 12.37 17.01
CA VAL A 10 64.89 11.57 16.74
C VAL A 10 63.59 12.40 16.62
N GLY A 11 63.60 13.69 16.96
CA GLY A 11 62.37 14.52 16.97
C GLY A 11 61.93 15.10 15.62
N SER A 12 62.84 15.26 14.64
CA SER A 12 62.55 16.05 13.43
C SER A 12 61.93 15.23 12.28
N LEU A 13 62.15 13.91 12.24
CA LEU A 13 61.66 13.06 11.15
C LEU A 13 60.18 12.65 11.31
N LEU A 14 59.67 12.62 12.55
CA LEU A 14 58.28 12.24 12.84
C LEU A 14 57.28 13.35 12.53
N VAL A 15 57.70 14.61 12.58
CA VAL A 15 56.83 15.78 12.35
C VAL A 15 56.60 15.99 10.84
N LEU A 16 57.61 15.74 10.00
CA LEU A 16 57.44 15.85 8.55
C LEU A 16 56.51 14.76 7.98
N THR A 17 56.58 13.52 8.46
CA THR A 17 55.71 12.43 7.97
C THR A 17 54.23 12.62 8.35
N LEU A 18 53.95 13.19 9.52
CA LEU A 18 52.58 13.51 9.95
C LEU A 18 51.94 14.66 9.14
N LEU A 19 52.74 15.64 8.69
CA LEU A 19 52.27 16.74 7.84
C LEU A 19 51.93 16.26 6.42
N PHE A 20 52.73 15.36 5.83
CA PHE A 20 52.43 14.83 4.48
C PHE A 20 51.19 13.91 4.44
N ILE A 21 50.92 13.16 5.51
CA ILE A 21 49.70 12.32 5.61
C ILE A 21 48.45 13.19 5.76
N SER A 22 48.55 14.30 6.50
CA SER A 22 47.42 15.21 6.73
C SER A 22 47.04 16.01 5.47
N VAL A 23 48.02 16.39 4.64
CA VAL A 23 47.77 17.11 3.37
C VAL A 23 47.14 16.19 2.32
N LYS A 24 47.63 14.95 2.15
CA LYS A 24 47.02 14.00 1.20
C LYS A 24 45.58 13.64 1.56
N ALA A 25 45.29 13.45 2.86
CA ALA A 25 43.93 13.13 3.31
C ALA A 25 42.93 14.30 3.14
N SER A 26 43.43 15.54 3.02
CA SER A 26 42.59 16.72 2.74
C SER A 26 42.28 16.86 1.26
N GLU A 27 43.26 16.64 0.38
CA GLU A 27 43.07 16.69 -1.08
C GLU A 27 42.15 15.57 -1.59
N GLU A 28 42.22 14.37 -1.00
CA GLU A 28 41.35 13.24 -1.37
C GLU A 28 39.89 13.47 -0.94
N LYS A 29 39.67 14.16 0.20
CA LYS A 29 38.33 14.56 0.65
C LYS A 29 37.69 15.66 -0.20
N ASP A 30 38.49 16.62 -0.68
CA ASP A 30 37.97 17.70 -1.53
C ASP A 30 37.63 17.20 -2.95
N HIS A 31 38.37 16.22 -3.47
CA HIS A 31 38.06 15.58 -4.75
C HIS A 31 36.76 14.74 -4.70
N ASP A 32 36.53 13.99 -3.62
CA ASP A 32 35.30 13.21 -3.44
C ASP A 32 34.06 14.09 -3.24
N GLN A 33 34.19 15.24 -2.56
CA GLN A 33 33.08 16.19 -2.40
C GLN A 33 32.74 16.92 -3.71
N LEU A 34 33.75 17.28 -4.52
CA LEU A 34 33.51 17.88 -5.83
C LEU A 34 32.82 16.91 -6.78
N ALA A 35 33.26 15.64 -6.81
CA ALA A 35 32.66 14.59 -7.63
C ALA A 35 31.19 14.34 -7.25
N GLN A 36 30.88 14.23 -5.95
CA GLN A 36 29.49 14.08 -5.48
C GLN A 36 28.61 15.31 -5.75
N SER A 37 29.19 16.51 -5.76
CA SER A 37 28.45 17.73 -6.11
C SER A 37 28.11 17.80 -7.60
N SER A 38 29.05 17.37 -8.45
CA SER A 38 28.89 17.32 -9.91
C SER A 38 27.82 16.30 -10.31
N ASP A 39 27.82 15.12 -9.70
CA ASP A 39 26.81 14.08 -9.96
C ASP A 39 25.41 14.53 -9.52
N ARG A 40 25.29 15.23 -8.39
CA ARG A 40 24.01 15.80 -7.93
C ARG A 40 23.49 16.92 -8.81
N LEU A 41 24.38 17.71 -9.41
CA LEU A 41 24.04 18.75 -10.38
C LEU A 41 23.59 18.15 -11.72
N ALA A 42 24.25 17.06 -12.17
CA ALA A 42 23.85 16.31 -13.34
C ALA A 42 22.47 15.64 -13.15
N GLU A 43 22.22 14.98 -12.01
CA GLU A 43 20.91 14.41 -11.67
C GLU A 43 19.82 15.50 -11.57
N ALA A 44 20.14 16.67 -11.01
CA ALA A 44 19.18 17.79 -10.92
C ALA A 44 18.84 18.38 -12.29
N GLN A 45 19.82 18.44 -13.21
CA GLN A 45 19.62 18.89 -14.59
C GLN A 45 18.85 17.87 -15.45
N GLU A 46 19.07 16.57 -15.24
CA GLU A 46 18.25 15.50 -15.85
C GLU A 46 16.80 15.52 -15.33
N LEU A 47 16.59 15.77 -14.03
CA LEU A 47 15.24 15.88 -13.48
C LEU A 47 14.47 17.07 -14.06
N GLN A 48 15.15 18.20 -14.28
CA GLN A 48 14.55 19.41 -14.85
C GLN A 48 14.27 19.29 -16.35
N SER A 49 15.14 18.65 -17.13
CA SER A 49 14.90 18.42 -18.56
C SER A 49 13.74 17.45 -18.80
N SER A 50 13.54 16.49 -17.88
CA SER A 50 12.47 15.48 -17.96
C SER A 50 11.05 16.04 -17.76
N ASN A 51 10.92 17.25 -17.19
CA ASN A 51 9.63 17.88 -16.86
C ASN A 51 9.03 18.71 -18.02
N ASN A 52 9.78 18.97 -19.08
CA ASN A 52 9.35 19.85 -20.17
C ASN A 52 8.98 19.13 -21.49
N ALA A 53 8.94 17.79 -21.52
CA ALA A 53 8.58 17.03 -22.72
C ALA A 53 7.07 16.67 -22.75
N PRO A 54 6.41 16.64 -23.92
CA PRO A 54 4.99 16.26 -24.02
C PRO A 54 4.78 14.79 -23.60
N MET A 55 3.71 14.53 -22.83
CA MET A 55 3.40 13.25 -22.17
C MET A 55 3.24 12.01 -23.09
N ALA A 56 3.31 12.14 -24.41
CA ALA A 56 3.09 11.04 -25.35
C ALA A 56 4.34 10.19 -25.66
N ASN A 57 5.54 10.60 -25.24
CA ASN A 57 6.78 10.01 -25.76
C ASN A 57 7.76 9.41 -24.73
N ARG A 58 7.31 9.09 -23.50
CA ARG A 58 8.10 8.24 -22.58
C ARG A 58 7.87 6.76 -22.90
N SER A 59 8.43 6.31 -24.02
CA SER A 59 8.51 4.90 -24.41
C SER A 59 9.86 4.29 -24.01
N GLU A 60 10.22 4.35 -22.73
CA GLU A 60 11.30 3.53 -22.19
C GLU A 60 10.72 2.45 -21.27
N VAL A 61 10.85 1.22 -21.75
CA VAL A 61 10.41 -0.03 -21.12
C VAL A 61 11.40 -0.37 -20.00
N GLY A 62 11.42 0.44 -18.95
CA GLY A 62 12.14 0.16 -17.70
C GLY A 62 11.25 -0.59 -16.71
N TRP A 63 11.77 -1.65 -16.11
CA TRP A 63 11.11 -2.31 -14.98
C TRP A 63 10.90 -1.29 -13.85
N ASN A 64 9.70 -1.26 -13.25
CA ASN A 64 9.36 -0.38 -12.16
C ASN A 64 10.27 -0.75 -11.00
N LYS A 65 11.13 0.18 -10.57
CA LYS A 65 12.10 -0.02 -9.49
C LYS A 65 11.49 -0.45 -8.15
N HIS A 66 10.18 -0.34 -7.99
CA HIS A 66 9.44 -0.76 -6.80
C HIS A 66 8.77 -2.13 -6.94
N ALA A 67 8.66 -2.67 -8.15
CA ALA A 67 8.22 -4.05 -8.37
C ALA A 67 9.35 -5.01 -8.05
N VAL A 68 9.06 -6.04 -7.25
CA VAL A 68 10.06 -7.03 -6.82
C VAL A 68 10.25 -8.07 -7.91
N HIS A 69 11.51 -8.35 -8.26
CA HIS A 69 11.86 -9.36 -9.28
C HIS A 69 11.65 -10.80 -8.79
N ASP A 70 11.95 -11.07 -7.50
CA ASP A 70 11.72 -12.35 -6.84
C ASP A 70 10.74 -12.22 -5.65
N PRO A 71 9.44 -12.45 -5.88
CA PRO A 71 8.45 -12.40 -4.81
C PRO A 71 8.47 -13.57 -3.81
N GLU A 72 9.16 -14.67 -4.07
CA GLU A 72 9.41 -15.69 -3.03
C GLU A 72 10.34 -15.13 -1.94
N GLU A 73 11.28 -14.25 -2.30
CA GLU A 73 12.05 -13.47 -1.34
C GLU A 73 11.15 -12.62 -0.46
N VAL A 74 10.08 -12.03 -1.02
CA VAL A 74 9.07 -11.29 -0.24
C VAL A 74 8.37 -12.20 0.76
N ALA A 75 7.86 -13.34 0.30
CA ALA A 75 7.13 -14.28 1.15
C ALA A 75 8.01 -14.81 2.29
N SER A 76 9.25 -15.20 1.99
CA SER A 76 10.22 -15.69 2.98
C SER A 76 10.66 -14.59 3.95
N MET A 77 10.92 -13.37 3.49
CA MET A 77 11.20 -12.22 4.36
C MET A 77 10.02 -11.93 5.30
N VAL A 78 8.79 -11.96 4.78
CA VAL A 78 7.58 -11.75 5.59
C VAL A 78 7.42 -12.89 6.60
N GLU A 79 7.63 -14.14 6.21
CA GLU A 79 7.56 -15.28 7.12
C GLU A 79 8.62 -15.21 8.23
N LEU A 80 9.87 -14.87 7.89
CA LEU A 80 10.93 -14.64 8.87
C LEU A 80 10.59 -13.48 9.82
N SER A 81 10.03 -12.39 9.30
CA SER A 81 9.56 -11.27 10.12
C SER A 81 8.45 -11.71 11.09
N ILE A 82 7.47 -12.47 10.60
CA ILE A 82 6.39 -13.02 11.41
C ILE A 82 6.96 -13.95 12.49
N ARG A 83 7.83 -14.92 12.13
CA ARG A 83 8.47 -15.85 13.07
C ARG A 83 9.27 -15.11 14.14
N ASN A 84 10.16 -14.20 13.75
CA ASN A 84 10.93 -13.37 14.68
C ASN A 84 10.04 -12.56 15.62
N SER A 85 8.95 -12.00 15.10
CA SER A 85 7.99 -11.26 15.91
C SER A 85 7.21 -12.15 16.88
N THR A 86 6.88 -13.38 16.46
CA THR A 86 6.15 -14.37 17.26
C THR A 86 7.04 -14.96 18.34
N GLU A 87 8.29 -15.30 18.04
CA GLU A 87 9.27 -15.80 19.02
C GLU A 87 9.60 -14.76 20.10
N ARG A 88 9.79 -13.49 19.70
CA ARG A 88 9.93 -12.38 20.66
C ARG A 88 8.68 -12.21 21.53
N ARG A 89 7.50 -12.58 21.05
CA ARG A 89 6.22 -12.49 21.79
C ARG A 89 5.93 -13.71 22.67
N ASN A 90 6.46 -14.89 22.32
CA ASN A 90 6.42 -16.10 23.15
C ASN A 90 7.24 -15.98 24.46
N LEU A 91 8.02 -14.91 24.61
CA LEU A 91 8.61 -14.47 25.88
C LEU A 91 7.61 -13.75 26.82
N GLY A 92 6.32 -13.71 26.47
CA GLY A 92 5.23 -13.58 27.46
C GLY A 92 4.54 -12.21 27.62
N TYR A 93 4.53 -11.30 26.64
CA TYR A 93 3.95 -9.96 26.90
C TYR A 93 3.17 -9.22 25.78
N PHE A 94 3.14 -9.67 24.51
CA PHE A 94 2.58 -8.82 23.42
C PHE A 94 1.88 -9.54 22.23
N SER A 95 1.33 -10.75 22.38
CA SER A 95 0.52 -11.36 21.31
C SER A 95 -0.98 -11.12 21.54
N CYS A 96 -1.71 -10.65 20.52
CA CYS A 96 -3.17 -10.48 20.62
C CYS A 96 -3.89 -11.82 20.51
N GLY A 97 -3.16 -12.87 20.09
CA GLY A 97 -3.72 -14.20 19.89
C GLY A 97 -4.77 -14.26 18.78
N THR A 98 -4.88 -13.23 17.92
CA THR A 98 -5.83 -13.26 16.79
C THR A 98 -5.36 -14.22 15.71
N GLY A 99 -4.04 -14.46 15.65
CA GLY A 99 -3.40 -15.21 14.59
C GLY A 99 -3.20 -14.38 13.33
N ASN A 100 -3.73 -13.16 13.26
CA ASN A 100 -3.50 -12.23 12.15
C ASN A 100 -2.18 -11.46 12.42
N PRO A 101 -1.12 -11.69 11.63
CA PRO A 101 0.20 -11.12 11.89
C PRO A 101 0.24 -9.58 11.82
N ILE A 102 -0.65 -8.95 11.04
CA ILE A 102 -0.75 -7.50 10.95
C ILE A 102 -1.28 -6.95 12.27
N ASP A 103 -2.43 -7.44 12.73
CA ASP A 103 -3.07 -7.00 13.97
C ASP A 103 -2.20 -7.34 15.17
N ASP A 104 -1.73 -8.58 15.26
CA ASP A 104 -0.85 -9.06 16.34
C ASP A 104 0.41 -8.19 16.48
N CYS A 105 0.81 -7.43 15.44
CA CYS A 105 1.98 -6.56 15.46
C CYS A 105 1.83 -5.26 16.24
N TRP A 106 0.63 -4.68 16.28
CA TRP A 106 0.40 -3.37 16.92
C TRP A 106 -0.80 -3.33 17.84
N ARG A 107 -1.84 -4.11 17.58
CA ARG A 107 -3.18 -3.97 18.15
C ARG A 107 -3.23 -4.25 19.67
N CYS A 108 -2.33 -5.10 20.13
CA CYS A 108 -2.26 -5.58 21.52
C CYS A 108 -1.65 -4.55 22.47
N ASP A 109 -1.03 -3.51 21.93
CA ASP A 109 -0.49 -2.41 22.69
C ASP A 109 -1.64 -1.56 23.26
N ARG A 110 -1.89 -1.68 24.58
CA ARG A 110 -2.87 -0.82 25.28
C ARG A 110 -2.52 0.67 25.23
N GLN A 111 -1.27 0.98 24.88
CA GLN A 111 -0.74 2.32 24.67
C GLN A 111 -0.56 2.63 23.18
N TRP A 112 -1.27 1.95 22.27
CA TRP A 112 -1.26 2.23 20.83
C TRP A 112 -1.45 3.72 20.52
N TYR A 113 -2.20 4.45 21.34
CA TYR A 113 -2.44 5.90 21.17
C TYR A 113 -1.19 6.76 21.41
N LEU A 114 -0.22 6.29 22.20
CA LEU A 114 1.12 6.89 22.35
C LEU A 114 2.06 6.42 21.24
N HIS A 115 1.88 5.18 20.78
CA HIS A 115 2.73 4.52 19.78
C HIS A 115 2.07 4.38 18.41
N ARG A 116 1.19 5.31 18.00
CA ARG A 116 0.33 5.15 16.79
C ARG A 116 1.13 4.74 15.55
N LYS A 117 2.29 5.37 15.39
CA LYS A 117 3.22 5.17 14.28
C LYS A 117 3.82 3.78 14.18
N ARG A 118 3.77 2.98 15.25
CA ARG A 118 4.20 1.56 15.24
C ARG A 118 3.44 0.75 14.18
N LEU A 119 2.20 1.12 13.88
CA LEU A 119 1.39 0.53 12.81
C LEU A 119 2.17 0.44 11.49
N ALA A 120 2.93 1.46 11.11
CA ALA A 120 3.65 1.50 9.83
C ALA A 120 4.78 0.45 9.70
N ASN A 121 5.11 -0.27 10.78
CA ASN A 121 6.06 -1.38 10.74
C ASN A 121 5.36 -2.75 10.65
N CYS A 122 4.03 -2.78 10.55
CA CYS A 122 3.22 -3.99 10.60
C CYS A 122 2.61 -4.38 9.25
N ALA A 123 2.83 -3.58 8.21
CA ALA A 123 2.46 -3.94 6.84
C ALA A 123 3.19 -5.21 6.41
N ILE A 124 2.52 -6.06 5.65
CA ILE A 124 3.09 -7.29 5.08
C ILE A 124 2.82 -7.34 3.57
N GLY A 125 3.33 -8.37 2.90
CA GLY A 125 3.11 -8.58 1.48
C GLY A 125 3.88 -7.60 0.59
N PHE A 126 3.32 -7.31 -0.58
CA PHE A 126 3.96 -6.42 -1.54
C PHE A 126 4.03 -4.97 -1.04
N GLY A 127 3.03 -4.51 -0.30
CA GLY A 127 2.99 -3.18 0.33
C GLY A 127 3.73 -3.06 1.67
N ARG A 128 4.51 -4.07 2.10
CA ARG A 128 5.21 -4.07 3.41
C ARG A 128 6.11 -2.86 3.67
N ASN A 129 6.58 -2.21 2.61
CA ASN A 129 7.46 -1.04 2.68
C ASN A 129 6.70 0.30 2.70
N ALA A 130 5.36 0.29 2.73
CA ALA A 130 4.56 1.49 2.87
C ALA A 130 4.76 2.13 4.26
N VAL A 131 5.70 3.07 4.38
CA VAL A 131 6.00 3.74 5.66
C VAL A 131 5.03 4.88 6.00
N GLY A 132 4.24 5.33 5.02
CA GLY A 132 3.30 6.43 5.19
C GLY A 132 3.97 7.70 5.74
N GLY A 133 3.34 8.32 6.73
CA GLY A 133 3.83 9.49 7.44
C GLY A 133 4.61 9.20 8.73
N ARG A 134 5.13 7.97 8.92
CA ARG A 134 5.76 7.51 10.18
C ARG A 134 6.81 8.50 10.69
N ASP A 135 7.68 8.97 9.80
CA ASP A 135 8.84 9.80 10.14
C ASP A 135 8.49 11.31 10.17
N GLY A 136 7.19 11.64 10.01
CA GLY A 136 6.66 12.99 10.01
C GLY A 136 6.18 13.51 11.36
N LYS A 137 5.60 14.72 11.40
CA LYS A 137 4.88 15.20 12.59
C LYS A 137 3.43 14.70 12.58
N TYR A 138 2.79 14.68 13.75
CA TYR A 138 1.34 14.52 13.79
C TYR A 138 0.65 15.76 13.22
N TYR A 139 -0.41 15.54 12.45
CA TYR A 139 -1.35 16.58 12.03
C TYR A 139 -2.73 16.21 12.57
N VAL A 140 -3.37 17.11 13.31
CA VAL A 140 -4.68 16.85 13.90
C VAL A 140 -5.75 17.58 13.09
N VAL A 141 -6.57 16.82 12.36
CA VAL A 141 -7.78 17.32 11.70
C VAL A 141 -8.80 17.70 12.78
N ASN A 142 -9.22 18.96 12.77
CA ASN A 142 -10.19 19.52 13.72
C ASN A 142 -11.39 20.19 13.03
N ASP A 143 -11.30 20.39 11.71
CA ASP A 143 -12.31 20.98 10.84
C ASP A 143 -12.67 19.97 9.72
N PRO A 144 -13.91 19.46 9.67
CA PRO A 144 -14.34 18.51 8.65
C PRO A 144 -14.71 19.18 7.31
N SER A 145 -14.65 20.51 7.20
CA SER A 145 -15.05 21.22 5.98
C SER A 145 -14.03 21.08 4.84
N ASP A 146 -14.54 21.17 3.62
CA ASP A 146 -13.75 21.14 2.39
C ASP A 146 -14.27 22.18 1.38
N ASN A 147 -14.49 23.41 1.84
CA ASN A 147 -15.22 24.43 1.06
C ASN A 147 -14.45 24.95 -0.15
N ASP A 148 -13.12 24.93 -0.10
CA ASP A 148 -12.23 25.42 -1.17
C ASP A 148 -11.16 24.34 -1.48
N PRO A 149 -11.33 23.58 -2.58
CA PRO A 149 -10.36 22.59 -3.03
C PRO A 149 -9.01 23.17 -3.48
N VAL A 150 -8.95 24.48 -3.74
CA VAL A 150 -7.73 25.20 -4.12
C VAL A 150 -7.05 25.81 -2.91
N ASN A 151 -7.77 26.34 -1.92
CA ASN A 151 -7.16 26.97 -0.73
C ASN A 151 -7.66 26.32 0.57
N PRO A 152 -7.26 25.07 0.84
CA PRO A 152 -7.72 24.37 2.03
C PRO A 152 -7.17 25.02 3.30
N ARG A 153 -8.02 25.19 4.32
CA ARG A 153 -7.62 25.83 5.59
C ARG A 153 -6.81 24.88 6.46
N PRO A 154 -5.79 25.37 7.20
CA PRO A 154 -5.18 24.59 8.27
C PRO A 154 -6.24 24.07 9.26
N GLY A 155 -6.09 22.81 9.68
CA GLY A 155 -7.08 22.08 10.48
C GLY A 155 -7.96 21.12 9.65
N THR A 156 -8.01 21.27 8.32
CA THR A 156 -8.77 20.38 7.43
C THR A 156 -7.95 19.19 6.94
N LEU A 157 -8.65 18.12 6.53
CA LEU A 157 -8.00 16.94 5.92
C LEU A 157 -7.28 17.30 4.63
N ARG A 158 -7.90 18.10 3.74
CA ARG A 158 -7.26 18.51 2.47
C ARG A 158 -5.96 19.26 2.69
N HIS A 159 -5.94 20.20 3.63
CA HIS A 159 -4.70 20.90 3.95
C HIS A 159 -3.61 19.93 4.44
N ALA A 160 -3.97 18.94 5.26
CA ALA A 160 -3.03 17.97 5.81
C ALA A 160 -2.35 17.13 4.72
N VAL A 161 -3.13 16.57 3.79
CA VAL A 161 -2.64 15.57 2.85
C VAL A 161 -1.78 16.15 1.72
N ILE A 162 -1.92 17.44 1.41
CA ILE A 162 -1.14 18.08 0.34
C ILE A 162 0.25 18.54 0.80
N GLN A 163 0.57 18.52 2.09
CA GLN A 163 1.86 19.05 2.57
C GLN A 163 3.04 18.25 2.03
N ASP A 164 4.17 18.91 1.72
CA ASP A 164 5.36 18.23 1.17
C ASP A 164 6.05 17.31 2.19
N ARG A 165 6.03 17.70 3.47
CA ARG A 165 6.62 16.91 4.54
C ARG A 165 5.81 15.65 4.84
N PRO A 166 6.46 14.58 5.36
CA PRO A 166 5.74 13.44 5.90
C PRO A 166 4.79 13.85 7.03
N LEU A 167 3.58 13.30 7.06
CA LEU A 167 2.59 13.59 8.12
C LEU A 167 1.78 12.36 8.53
N TRP A 168 1.67 12.16 9.84
CA TRP A 168 0.74 11.23 10.45
C TRP A 168 -0.54 11.97 10.84
N ILE A 169 -1.58 11.80 10.04
CA ILE A 169 -2.82 12.57 10.12
C ILE A 169 -3.81 11.80 11.01
N VAL A 170 -4.28 12.46 12.06
CA VAL A 170 -5.26 11.93 13.03
C VAL A 170 -6.43 12.88 13.17
N PHE A 171 -7.51 12.43 13.79
CA PHE A 171 -8.75 13.20 13.93
C PHE A 171 -9.01 13.56 15.39
N LYS A 172 -9.41 14.81 15.64
CA LYS A 172 -9.66 15.33 16.99
C LYS A 172 -10.89 14.69 17.65
N ARG A 173 -11.87 14.29 16.84
CA ARG A 173 -13.19 13.79 17.21
C ARG A 173 -13.79 13.06 16.02
N ASP A 174 -14.94 12.44 16.24
CA ASP A 174 -15.77 11.86 15.19
C ASP A 174 -16.17 12.92 14.16
N MET A 175 -16.11 12.56 12.88
CA MET A 175 -16.34 13.49 11.78
C MET A 175 -16.95 12.78 10.57
N VAL A 176 -17.85 13.48 9.90
CA VAL A 176 -18.25 13.18 8.52
C VAL A 176 -17.66 14.26 7.63
N ILE A 177 -16.75 13.86 6.74
CA ILE A 177 -16.03 14.73 5.82
C ILE A 177 -16.62 14.55 4.43
N ARG A 178 -17.34 15.57 3.95
CA ARG A 178 -17.85 15.62 2.59
C ARG A 178 -16.89 16.43 1.72
N LEU A 179 -16.06 15.73 0.96
CA LEU A 179 -15.11 16.35 0.04
C LEU A 179 -15.85 16.92 -1.17
N LYS A 180 -15.49 18.14 -1.58
CA LYS A 180 -16.09 18.81 -2.75
C LYS A 180 -15.53 18.30 -4.07
N GLN A 181 -14.27 17.86 -4.05
CA GLN A 181 -13.51 17.35 -5.19
C GLN A 181 -12.57 16.24 -4.69
N GLU A 182 -12.02 15.43 -5.59
CA GLU A 182 -11.07 14.37 -5.24
C GLU A 182 -10.01 14.84 -4.22
N LEU A 183 -9.77 14.05 -3.18
CA LEU A 183 -8.72 14.31 -2.20
C LEU A 183 -7.38 13.82 -2.75
N ILE A 184 -6.78 14.63 -3.61
CA ILE A 184 -5.42 14.43 -4.11
C ILE A 184 -4.44 14.73 -2.97
N MET A 185 -3.43 13.88 -2.82
CA MET A 185 -2.44 13.99 -1.75
C MET A 185 -1.01 13.89 -2.26
N ASN A 186 -0.06 14.24 -1.39
CA ASN A 186 1.37 14.09 -1.63
C ASN A 186 1.88 12.78 -1.01
N SER A 187 3.11 12.37 -1.34
CA SER A 187 3.78 11.19 -0.78
C SER A 187 3.96 11.28 0.74
N PHE A 188 4.23 10.14 1.39
CA PHE A 188 4.55 10.04 2.83
C PHE A 188 3.42 10.51 3.75
N LYS A 189 2.22 9.98 3.52
CA LYS A 189 1.03 10.31 4.32
C LYS A 189 0.46 9.06 4.98
N THR A 190 0.08 9.20 6.24
CA THR A 190 -0.80 8.25 6.90
C THR A 190 -2.07 8.96 7.28
N ILE A 191 -3.22 8.47 6.84
CA ILE A 191 -4.53 8.87 7.39
C ILE A 191 -4.94 7.78 8.38
N ASP A 192 -4.97 8.11 9.66
CA ASP A 192 -5.22 7.18 10.77
C ASP A 192 -6.49 7.58 11.52
N GLY A 193 -7.59 6.88 11.24
CA GLY A 193 -8.89 7.09 11.88
C GLY A 193 -9.00 6.55 13.31
N ARG A 194 -8.03 5.78 13.81
CA ARG A 194 -8.16 5.13 15.14
C ARG A 194 -8.44 6.13 16.25
N GLY A 195 -9.43 5.82 17.08
CA GLY A 195 -9.86 6.65 18.21
C GLY A 195 -10.86 7.74 17.86
N ALA A 196 -11.35 7.79 16.62
CA ALA A 196 -12.48 8.59 16.17
C ALA A 196 -13.30 7.80 15.15
N ASN A 197 -14.60 8.04 15.09
CA ASN A 197 -15.43 7.54 14.00
C ASN A 197 -15.38 8.54 12.83
N VAL A 198 -14.63 8.17 11.78
CA VAL A 198 -14.35 9.08 10.66
C VAL A 198 -14.95 8.52 9.37
N HIS A 199 -15.88 9.28 8.81
CA HIS A 199 -16.53 8.99 7.54
C HIS A 199 -16.01 9.96 6.46
N ILE A 200 -15.58 9.43 5.32
CA ILE A 200 -15.40 10.18 4.07
C ILE A 200 -16.55 9.77 3.15
N ALA A 201 -17.52 10.67 2.98
CA ALA A 201 -18.78 10.28 2.34
C ALA A 201 -19.55 11.43 1.68
N TYR A 202 -20.53 11.03 0.84
CA TYR A 202 -21.52 11.91 0.20
C TYR A 202 -20.96 12.96 -0.76
N GLY A 203 -19.71 12.77 -1.20
CA GLY A 203 -19.00 13.68 -2.08
C GLY A 203 -17.88 12.94 -2.80
N ALA A 204 -16.82 13.64 -3.14
CA ALA A 204 -15.62 12.98 -3.66
C ALA A 204 -14.93 12.13 -2.58
N CYS A 205 -13.95 11.33 -2.98
CA CYS A 205 -13.19 10.47 -2.09
C CYS A 205 -11.68 10.55 -2.41
N ILE A 206 -10.92 9.47 -2.18
CA ILE A 206 -9.46 9.52 -2.09
C ILE A 206 -8.80 9.22 -3.44
N THR A 207 -7.83 10.06 -3.85
CA THR A 207 -7.04 9.85 -5.07
C THR A 207 -5.53 9.90 -4.77
N ILE A 208 -4.85 8.76 -4.93
CA ILE A 208 -3.42 8.53 -4.72
C ILE A 208 -2.75 8.44 -6.09
N GLN A 209 -2.34 9.59 -6.63
CA GLN A 209 -1.87 9.69 -8.00
C GLN A 209 -0.40 10.10 -8.08
N PHE A 210 0.42 9.27 -8.73
CA PHE A 210 1.85 9.47 -9.00
C PHE A 210 2.69 9.76 -7.75
N ILE A 211 2.36 9.09 -6.64
CA ILE A 211 3.01 9.28 -5.34
C ILE A 211 3.41 7.94 -4.73
N THR A 212 4.14 8.01 -3.63
CA THR A 212 4.64 6.83 -2.94
C THR A 212 4.46 6.93 -1.42
N ASN A 213 4.46 5.78 -0.74
CA ASN A 213 4.39 5.69 0.72
C ASN A 213 3.14 6.34 1.31
N VAL A 214 1.99 5.68 1.09
CA VAL A 214 0.70 6.11 1.67
C VAL A 214 0.06 4.97 2.46
N ILE A 215 -0.45 5.30 3.64
CA ILE A 215 -1.25 4.39 4.48
C ILE A 215 -2.63 5.02 4.68
N ILE A 216 -3.69 4.29 4.31
CA ILE A 216 -5.09 4.65 4.56
C ILE A 216 -5.63 3.65 5.57
N HIS A 217 -5.89 4.10 6.80
CA HIS A 217 -6.21 3.20 7.90
C HIS A 217 -7.36 3.67 8.79
N GLY A 218 -8.31 2.78 9.06
CA GLY A 218 -9.36 3.00 10.07
C GLY A 218 -10.46 3.97 9.65
N LEU A 219 -10.83 4.03 8.36
CA LEU A 219 -11.84 4.95 7.84
C LEU A 219 -13.11 4.23 7.36
N HIS A 220 -14.26 4.88 7.56
CA HIS A 220 -15.48 4.56 6.82
C HIS A 220 -15.48 5.37 5.52
N ILE A 221 -15.47 4.71 4.36
CA ILE A 221 -15.46 5.38 3.05
C ILE A 221 -16.65 4.87 2.24
N HIS A 222 -17.65 5.72 2.01
CA HIS A 222 -18.89 5.27 1.39
C HIS A 222 -19.66 6.40 0.73
N ASP A 223 -20.64 6.06 -0.12
CA ASP A 223 -21.46 7.05 -0.83
C ASP A 223 -20.62 8.07 -1.63
N CYS A 224 -19.45 7.65 -2.13
CA CYS A 224 -18.62 8.47 -3.00
C CYS A 224 -19.38 8.78 -4.30
N LYS A 225 -19.22 10.00 -4.79
CA LYS A 225 -19.93 10.53 -5.97
C LYS A 225 -18.95 11.03 -7.01
N PRO A 226 -19.32 10.98 -8.31
CA PRO A 226 -18.54 11.61 -9.35
C PRO A 226 -18.43 13.12 -9.08
N THR A 227 -17.22 13.64 -9.12
CA THR A 227 -16.93 15.07 -8.96
C THR A 227 -15.80 15.45 -9.90
N GLY A 228 -15.73 16.71 -10.30
CA GLY A 228 -14.66 17.18 -11.18
C GLY A 228 -14.98 18.53 -11.77
N ASN A 229 -14.35 18.79 -12.93
CA ASN A 229 -14.44 20.05 -13.67
C ASN A 229 -14.15 21.25 -12.76
N ALA A 230 -13.06 21.13 -12.01
CA ALA A 230 -12.64 22.12 -11.04
C ALA A 230 -11.12 22.18 -10.90
N MET A 231 -10.63 23.30 -10.42
CA MET A 231 -9.25 23.41 -9.96
C MET A 231 -9.11 22.71 -8.61
N VAL A 232 -8.10 21.85 -8.46
CA VAL A 232 -7.82 21.12 -7.23
C VAL A 232 -6.35 21.23 -6.88
N ARG A 233 -6.06 21.56 -5.62
CA ARG A 233 -4.68 21.62 -5.10
C ARG A 233 -4.16 20.22 -4.79
N SER A 234 -2.94 19.92 -5.25
CA SER A 234 -2.24 18.66 -4.99
C SER A 234 -0.97 18.82 -4.14
N SER A 235 -0.39 20.03 -4.08
CA SER A 235 0.73 20.37 -3.20
C SER A 235 0.64 21.83 -2.72
N PRO A 236 1.50 22.31 -1.79
CA PRO A 236 1.48 23.70 -1.37
C PRO A 236 1.76 24.67 -2.53
N SER A 237 2.50 24.23 -3.54
CA SER A 237 2.90 25.02 -4.71
C SER A 237 2.10 24.73 -5.97
N HIS A 238 1.33 23.65 -6.03
CA HIS A 238 0.66 23.20 -7.26
C HIS A 238 -0.84 22.92 -7.08
N PHE A 239 -1.63 23.46 -8.00
CA PHE A 239 -3.03 23.11 -8.23
C PHE A 239 -3.29 23.07 -9.73
N GLY A 240 -4.20 22.20 -10.17
CA GLY A 240 -4.45 21.97 -11.60
C GLY A 240 -5.92 21.68 -11.88
N TRP A 241 -6.30 21.78 -13.15
CA TRP A 241 -7.64 21.42 -13.59
C TRP A 241 -7.83 19.90 -13.53
N ARG A 242 -8.92 19.47 -12.90
CA ARG A 242 -9.34 18.06 -12.81
C ARG A 242 -10.61 17.86 -13.63
N THR A 243 -10.58 16.87 -14.50
CA THR A 243 -11.77 16.37 -15.19
C THR A 243 -12.66 15.59 -14.23
N MET A 244 -13.79 15.09 -14.72
CA MET A 244 -14.65 14.20 -13.93
C MET A 244 -13.88 12.97 -13.46
N ALA A 245 -13.96 12.73 -12.16
CA ALA A 245 -13.59 11.49 -11.52
C ALA A 245 -14.84 10.63 -11.34
N ASP A 246 -14.67 9.32 -11.40
CA ASP A 246 -15.78 8.36 -11.47
C ASP A 246 -16.50 8.16 -10.13
N GLY A 247 -15.82 8.48 -9.02
CA GLY A 247 -16.37 8.39 -7.67
C GLY A 247 -15.99 7.10 -6.94
N ASP A 248 -14.77 6.62 -7.17
CA ASP A 248 -14.17 5.52 -6.40
C ASP A 248 -13.94 5.89 -4.94
N ALA A 249 -13.94 4.90 -4.04
CA ALA A 249 -13.59 5.15 -2.64
C ALA A 249 -12.08 5.48 -2.48
N VAL A 250 -11.21 4.66 -3.08
CA VAL A 250 -9.76 4.85 -3.12
C VAL A 250 -9.24 4.54 -4.51
N SER A 251 -8.85 5.58 -5.25
CA SER A 251 -8.24 5.46 -6.58
C SER A 251 -6.72 5.60 -6.50
N ILE A 252 -5.98 4.60 -7.01
CA ILE A 252 -4.51 4.49 -6.98
C ILE A 252 -3.98 4.50 -8.41
N PHE A 253 -3.26 5.54 -8.77
CA PHE A 253 -2.85 5.80 -10.15
C PHE A 253 -1.33 5.98 -10.24
N GLY A 254 -0.63 5.06 -10.90
CA GLY A 254 0.82 5.11 -11.07
C GLY A 254 1.61 5.29 -9.77
N SER A 255 1.13 4.71 -8.67
CA SER A 255 1.67 4.91 -7.32
C SER A 255 2.27 3.62 -6.74
N SER A 256 3.12 3.74 -5.72
CA SER A 256 3.82 2.58 -5.12
C SER A 256 3.93 2.65 -3.61
N HIS A 257 4.12 1.49 -2.95
CA HIS A 257 4.21 1.40 -1.48
C HIS A 257 2.95 1.96 -0.81
N ILE A 258 1.81 1.35 -1.15
CA ILE A 258 0.49 1.75 -0.68
C ILE A 258 -0.08 0.67 0.22
N TRP A 259 -0.68 1.08 1.34
CA TRP A 259 -1.35 0.18 2.26
C TRP A 259 -2.75 0.69 2.61
N VAL A 260 -3.76 -0.08 2.24
CA VAL A 260 -5.18 0.19 2.55
C VAL A 260 -5.62 -0.83 3.59
N ASP A 261 -5.79 -0.40 4.83
CA ASP A 261 -5.92 -1.28 5.99
C ASP A 261 -7.08 -0.93 6.93
N HIS A 262 -7.86 -1.90 7.42
CA HIS A 262 -8.92 -1.63 8.41
C HIS A 262 -9.91 -0.53 8.02
N ASN A 263 -10.28 -0.44 6.74
CA ASN A 263 -11.32 0.47 6.30
C ASN A 263 -12.62 -0.29 6.09
N SER A 264 -13.75 0.40 6.27
CA SER A 264 -15.08 -0.10 5.90
C SER A 264 -15.54 0.64 4.65
N LEU A 265 -15.68 -0.08 3.53
CA LEU A 265 -15.94 0.49 2.21
C LEU A 265 -17.26 -0.03 1.62
N SER A 266 -18.10 0.87 1.11
CA SER A 266 -19.42 0.49 0.56
C SER A 266 -20.07 1.57 -0.30
N ASN A 267 -21.01 1.17 -1.17
CA ASN A 267 -21.96 2.05 -1.85
C ASN A 267 -21.36 3.28 -2.56
N CYS A 268 -20.22 3.13 -3.22
CA CYS A 268 -19.64 4.19 -4.03
C CYS A 268 -20.27 4.23 -5.43
N ALA A 269 -20.02 5.30 -6.19
CA ALA A 269 -20.60 5.45 -7.52
C ALA A 269 -19.97 4.50 -8.54
N ASP A 270 -18.67 4.23 -8.44
CA ASP A 270 -17.94 3.34 -9.35
C ASP A 270 -17.20 2.22 -8.59
N GLY A 271 -15.88 2.30 -8.37
CA GLY A 271 -15.10 1.31 -7.63
C GLY A 271 -15.04 1.53 -6.10
N LEU A 272 -14.62 0.52 -5.32
CA LEU A 272 -14.18 0.75 -3.93
C LEU A 272 -12.66 0.97 -3.86
N VAL A 273 -11.87 0.05 -4.40
CA VAL A 273 -10.40 0.19 -4.46
C VAL A 273 -9.88 -0.13 -5.84
N ASP A 274 -9.41 0.89 -6.54
CA ASP A 274 -8.93 0.76 -7.91
C ASP A 274 -7.44 1.10 -8.00
N ALA A 275 -6.67 0.22 -8.63
CA ALA A 275 -5.24 0.42 -8.83
C ALA A 275 -4.87 0.21 -10.29
N ILE A 276 -4.34 1.26 -10.94
CA ILE A 276 -4.14 1.28 -12.39
C ILE A 276 -2.81 1.98 -12.74
N MET A 277 -2.47 1.96 -14.03
CA MET A 277 -1.42 2.81 -14.61
C MET A 277 -0.02 2.56 -14.06
N GLY A 278 0.33 1.28 -13.90
CA GLY A 278 1.64 0.83 -13.42
C GLY A 278 1.82 0.90 -11.91
N SER A 279 0.72 1.03 -11.16
CA SER A 279 0.75 0.95 -9.69
C SER A 279 1.24 -0.42 -9.23
N THR A 280 2.05 -0.47 -8.17
CA THR A 280 2.66 -1.72 -7.67
C THR A 280 3.08 -1.59 -6.21
N ALA A 281 3.54 -2.67 -5.58
CA ALA A 281 3.88 -2.71 -4.16
C ALA A 281 2.71 -2.24 -3.27
N ILE A 282 1.56 -2.92 -3.42
CA ILE A 282 0.31 -2.58 -2.73
C ILE A 282 -0.11 -3.74 -1.81
N THR A 283 -0.57 -3.41 -0.61
CA THR A 283 -1.28 -4.35 0.27
C THR A 283 -2.66 -3.77 0.60
N ILE A 284 -3.70 -4.60 0.44
CA ILE A 284 -5.08 -4.30 0.81
C ILE A 284 -5.46 -5.34 1.87
N SER A 285 -5.55 -4.93 3.12
CA SER A 285 -5.72 -5.85 4.24
C SER A 285 -6.75 -5.45 5.28
N ASN A 286 -7.33 -6.44 5.97
CA ASN A 286 -8.23 -6.20 7.10
C ASN A 286 -9.42 -5.27 6.79
N ASN A 287 -9.78 -5.07 5.52
CA ASN A 287 -10.90 -4.18 5.16
C ASN A 287 -12.20 -4.96 5.18
N TYR A 288 -13.30 -4.25 5.41
CA TYR A 288 -14.65 -4.78 5.30
C TYR A 288 -15.35 -4.13 4.10
N PHE A 289 -15.69 -4.94 3.10
CA PHE A 289 -16.37 -4.51 1.88
C PHE A 289 -17.82 -4.97 1.92
N THR A 290 -18.77 -4.09 1.64
CA THR A 290 -20.21 -4.43 1.56
C THR A 290 -20.95 -3.56 0.55
N HIS A 291 -22.16 -3.99 0.18
CA HIS A 291 -23.15 -3.21 -0.57
C HIS A 291 -22.57 -2.49 -1.79
N HIS A 292 -21.98 -3.23 -2.71
CA HIS A 292 -21.29 -2.64 -3.85
C HIS A 292 -21.16 -3.62 -5.03
N ASN A 293 -21.32 -3.11 -6.25
CA ASN A 293 -21.23 -3.94 -7.44
C ASN A 293 -19.78 -4.24 -7.83
N GLU A 294 -19.03 -3.18 -8.13
CA GLU A 294 -17.69 -3.27 -8.71
C GLU A 294 -16.63 -3.01 -7.64
N VAL A 295 -16.26 -4.03 -6.88
CA VAL A 295 -15.50 -3.85 -5.62
C VAL A 295 -14.07 -3.35 -5.84
N MET A 296 -13.27 -4.09 -6.61
CA MET A 296 -11.83 -3.82 -6.72
C MET A 296 -11.32 -4.11 -8.13
N LEU A 297 -10.84 -3.08 -8.83
CA LEU A 297 -10.22 -3.20 -10.15
C LEU A 297 -8.71 -3.02 -10.08
N LEU A 298 -7.96 -4.04 -10.50
CA LEU A 298 -6.50 -4.03 -10.52
C LEU A 298 -6.00 -4.15 -11.96
N GLY A 299 -5.69 -2.99 -12.56
CA GLY A 299 -5.38 -2.80 -13.97
C GLY A 299 -6.63 -2.46 -14.79
N HIS A 300 -6.59 -1.38 -15.57
CA HIS A 300 -7.78 -0.82 -16.24
C HIS A 300 -8.01 -1.32 -17.67
N SER A 301 -6.94 -1.64 -18.39
CA SER A 301 -6.98 -1.94 -19.83
C SER A 301 -6.17 -3.18 -20.18
N ASP A 302 -6.76 -4.03 -21.03
CA ASP A 302 -6.12 -5.23 -21.57
C ASP A 302 -4.90 -4.90 -22.45
N THR A 303 -4.82 -3.69 -23.00
CA THR A 303 -3.71 -3.23 -23.84
C THR A 303 -2.63 -2.47 -23.07
N TYR A 304 -2.86 -2.13 -21.80
CA TYR A 304 -1.92 -1.35 -21.00
C TYR A 304 -0.86 -2.24 -20.34
N THR A 305 0.15 -2.63 -21.11
CA THR A 305 1.17 -3.62 -20.72
C THR A 305 2.09 -3.21 -19.57
N ARG A 306 2.13 -1.92 -19.21
CA ARG A 306 2.89 -1.45 -18.04
C ARG A 306 2.35 -2.03 -16.73
N ASP A 307 1.09 -2.50 -16.70
CA ASP A 307 0.49 -3.18 -15.55
C ASP A 307 1.04 -4.61 -15.33
N LYS A 308 1.84 -5.17 -16.24
CA LYS A 308 2.54 -6.47 -16.03
C LYS A 308 3.48 -6.50 -14.82
N GLN A 309 3.80 -5.32 -14.30
CA GLN A 309 4.69 -5.08 -13.16
C GLN A 309 3.91 -4.92 -11.85
N MET A 310 2.58 -4.87 -11.93
CA MET A 310 1.71 -4.68 -10.78
C MET A 310 1.83 -5.89 -9.85
N GLN A 311 2.01 -5.61 -8.57
CA GLN A 311 2.07 -6.60 -7.51
C GLN A 311 1.21 -6.15 -6.34
N VAL A 312 0.17 -6.94 -6.04
CA VAL A 312 -0.82 -6.60 -5.01
C VAL A 312 -1.08 -7.80 -4.11
N THR A 313 -1.03 -7.56 -2.80
CA THR A 313 -1.44 -8.52 -1.78
C THR A 313 -2.84 -8.15 -1.29
N ILE A 314 -3.78 -9.09 -1.37
CA ILE A 314 -5.14 -8.98 -0.85
C ILE A 314 -5.25 -9.99 0.29
N ALA A 315 -5.24 -9.52 1.54
CA ALA A 315 -5.14 -10.42 2.70
C ALA A 315 -6.06 -10.05 3.86
N TYR A 316 -6.66 -11.04 4.51
CA TYR A 316 -7.47 -10.86 5.72
C TYR A 316 -8.66 -9.90 5.58
N ASN A 317 -9.11 -9.63 4.35
CA ASN A 317 -10.31 -8.83 4.14
C ASN A 317 -11.56 -9.69 4.35
N HIS A 318 -12.66 -9.04 4.71
CA HIS A 318 -13.99 -9.64 4.69
C HIS A 318 -14.80 -9.02 3.56
N PHE A 319 -15.11 -9.84 2.56
CA PHE A 319 -16.04 -9.53 1.48
C PHE A 319 -17.44 -9.96 1.90
N GLY A 320 -18.17 -8.98 2.44
CA GLY A 320 -19.44 -9.14 3.13
C GLY A 320 -20.66 -9.00 2.24
N GLU A 321 -21.80 -8.71 2.88
CA GLU A 321 -23.12 -8.69 2.23
C GLU A 321 -23.26 -7.65 1.11
N GLY A 322 -24.16 -7.92 0.17
CA GLY A 322 -24.52 -6.99 -0.92
C GLY A 322 -23.42 -6.75 -1.95
N LEU A 323 -22.41 -7.63 -2.03
CA LEU A 323 -21.37 -7.57 -3.05
C LEU A 323 -21.76 -8.37 -4.29
N ILE A 324 -21.46 -7.85 -5.49
CA ILE A 324 -21.79 -8.53 -6.75
C ILE A 324 -20.55 -9.20 -7.36
N GLN A 325 -19.46 -8.46 -7.55
CA GLN A 325 -18.28 -8.93 -8.30
C GLN A 325 -16.98 -8.16 -8.01
N ARG A 326 -15.89 -8.59 -8.68
CA ARG A 326 -14.56 -7.94 -8.69
C ARG A 326 -13.85 -7.93 -7.33
N MET A 327 -13.67 -9.09 -6.73
CA MET A 327 -13.00 -9.26 -5.43
C MET A 327 -11.76 -10.17 -5.51
N PRO A 328 -10.69 -9.81 -6.25
CA PRO A 328 -10.55 -8.67 -7.16
C PRO A 328 -10.92 -9.01 -8.62
N ARG A 329 -10.97 -7.99 -9.50
CA ARG A 329 -10.84 -8.16 -10.95
C ARG A 329 -9.47 -7.67 -11.42
N CYS A 330 -8.68 -8.58 -11.97
CA CYS A 330 -7.26 -8.34 -12.26
C CYS A 330 -6.92 -8.32 -13.75
N ARG A 331 -5.85 -7.59 -14.11
CA ARG A 331 -5.22 -7.62 -15.43
C ARG A 331 -3.70 -7.61 -15.33
N HIS A 332 -3.03 -8.36 -16.21
CA HIS A 332 -1.57 -8.45 -16.39
C HIS A 332 -0.73 -8.90 -15.19
N GLY A 333 -0.77 -8.19 -14.06
CA GLY A 333 0.15 -8.31 -12.94
C GLY A 333 0.03 -9.59 -12.11
N TYR A 334 0.60 -9.52 -10.91
CA TYR A 334 0.70 -10.62 -9.96
C TYR A 334 -0.09 -10.31 -8.69
N PHE A 335 -1.00 -11.22 -8.35
CA PHE A 335 -1.99 -11.00 -7.30
C PHE A 335 -1.96 -12.15 -6.32
N HIS A 336 -1.64 -11.83 -5.07
CA HIS A 336 -1.72 -12.79 -3.98
C HIS A 336 -3.01 -12.57 -3.19
N VAL A 337 -3.96 -13.48 -3.33
CA VAL A 337 -5.25 -13.45 -2.64
C VAL A 337 -5.20 -14.49 -1.53
N VAL A 338 -5.04 -14.06 -0.27
CA VAL A 338 -4.69 -14.98 0.82
C VAL A 338 -5.46 -14.74 2.11
N ASN A 339 -6.04 -15.81 2.67
CA ASN A 339 -6.79 -15.79 3.93
C ASN A 339 -7.88 -14.71 4.04
N ASN A 340 -8.59 -14.42 2.95
CA ASN A 340 -9.78 -13.56 2.96
C ASN A 340 -11.05 -14.40 3.20
N ASP A 341 -12.07 -13.80 3.80
CA ASP A 341 -13.39 -14.40 3.99
C ASP A 341 -14.38 -13.82 2.97
N TYR A 342 -14.89 -14.67 2.08
CA TYR A 342 -15.91 -14.33 1.10
C TYR A 342 -17.23 -14.95 1.54
N THR A 343 -18.11 -14.12 2.11
CA THR A 343 -19.42 -14.58 2.56
C THR A 343 -20.52 -14.31 1.55
N HIS A 344 -20.34 -13.34 0.65
CA HIS A 344 -21.30 -13.04 -0.40
C HIS A 344 -20.62 -12.63 -1.72
N TRP A 345 -21.22 -13.07 -2.81
CA TRP A 345 -21.10 -12.50 -4.14
C TRP A 345 -22.38 -12.86 -4.92
N GLU A 346 -22.73 -12.09 -5.94
CA GLU A 346 -23.88 -12.41 -6.79
C GLU A 346 -23.48 -12.97 -8.15
N MET A 347 -22.33 -12.55 -8.69
CA MET A 347 -21.88 -12.98 -10.02
C MET A 347 -20.62 -13.85 -9.95
N TYR A 348 -19.54 -13.35 -9.35
CA TYR A 348 -18.29 -14.08 -9.13
C TYR A 348 -17.46 -13.38 -8.05
N ALA A 349 -16.51 -14.09 -7.43
CA ALA A 349 -15.59 -13.46 -6.49
C ALA A 349 -14.35 -12.93 -7.22
N ILE A 350 -13.53 -13.81 -7.78
CA ILE A 350 -12.25 -13.48 -8.40
C ILE A 350 -12.38 -13.49 -9.91
N GLY A 351 -11.91 -12.46 -10.59
CA GLY A 351 -11.95 -12.43 -12.06
C GLY A 351 -10.77 -11.72 -12.70
N GLY A 352 -10.74 -11.73 -14.04
CA GLY A 352 -9.70 -11.03 -14.78
C GLY A 352 -9.73 -11.20 -16.29
N SER A 353 -8.93 -10.37 -16.94
CA SER A 353 -8.65 -10.38 -18.39
C SER A 353 -7.18 -10.03 -18.64
N ALA A 354 -6.67 -10.31 -19.84
CA ALA A 354 -5.27 -10.05 -20.20
C ALA A 354 -4.24 -10.71 -19.26
N GLU A 355 -4.37 -12.02 -19.07
CA GLU A 355 -3.33 -12.88 -18.46
C GLU A 355 -2.79 -12.43 -17.08
N PRO A 356 -3.65 -12.14 -16.08
CA PRO A 356 -3.16 -11.91 -14.73
C PRO A 356 -2.71 -13.23 -14.11
N THR A 357 -1.68 -13.18 -13.27
CA THR A 357 -1.30 -14.31 -12.42
C THR A 357 -2.00 -14.17 -11.06
N ILE A 358 -2.90 -15.10 -10.76
CA ILE A 358 -3.69 -15.09 -9.52
C ILE A 358 -3.31 -16.30 -8.67
N ASN A 359 -2.80 -16.00 -7.48
CA ASN A 359 -2.49 -16.97 -6.46
C ASN A 359 -3.52 -16.88 -5.33
N SER A 360 -4.51 -17.78 -5.31
CA SER A 360 -5.49 -17.92 -4.21
C SER A 360 -4.99 -18.94 -3.19
N GLN A 361 -4.76 -18.54 -1.94
CA GLN A 361 -4.31 -19.45 -0.87
C GLN A 361 -5.07 -19.27 0.45
N GLY A 362 -5.55 -20.38 1.02
CA GLY A 362 -6.12 -20.42 2.36
C GLY A 362 -7.32 -19.49 2.60
N ASN A 363 -8.03 -19.05 1.55
CA ASN A 363 -9.24 -18.25 1.65
C ASN A 363 -10.44 -19.11 2.03
N ARG A 364 -11.54 -18.48 2.43
CA ARG A 364 -12.82 -19.13 2.65
C ARG A 364 -13.86 -18.57 1.68
N TYR A 365 -14.48 -19.42 0.88
CA TYR A 365 -15.50 -19.05 -0.10
C TYR A 365 -16.83 -19.73 0.25
N LEU A 366 -17.79 -18.95 0.74
CA LEU A 366 -19.15 -19.40 0.95
C LEU A 366 -20.02 -18.98 -0.25
N ALA A 367 -20.26 -19.91 -1.17
CA ALA A 367 -21.05 -19.60 -2.35
C ALA A 367 -22.49 -19.17 -2.00
N PRO A 368 -23.08 -18.25 -2.79
CA PRO A 368 -24.48 -17.87 -2.65
C PRO A 368 -25.40 -19.06 -2.92
N ALA A 369 -26.67 -18.95 -2.56
CA ALA A 369 -27.68 -19.98 -2.85
C ALA A 369 -27.90 -20.19 -4.36
N ASN A 370 -27.68 -19.15 -5.17
CA ASN A 370 -27.81 -19.22 -6.63
C ASN A 370 -26.86 -20.25 -7.26
N ASN A 371 -27.43 -21.24 -7.94
CA ASN A 371 -26.67 -22.31 -8.60
C ASN A 371 -25.81 -21.82 -9.79
N PHE A 372 -26.13 -20.66 -10.37
CA PHE A 372 -25.36 -20.07 -11.46
C PHE A 372 -24.16 -19.24 -10.98
N ALA A 373 -24.02 -19.05 -9.67
CA ALA A 373 -22.96 -18.25 -9.06
C ALA A 373 -22.06 -19.08 -8.13
N LYS A 374 -21.94 -20.39 -8.39
CA LYS A 374 -21.09 -21.30 -7.60
C LYS A 374 -19.61 -21.21 -7.95
N GLU A 375 -19.29 -20.84 -9.19
CA GLU A 375 -17.91 -20.66 -9.60
C GLU A 375 -17.35 -19.38 -8.95
N VAL A 376 -16.26 -19.54 -8.19
CA VAL A 376 -15.51 -18.43 -7.58
C VAL A 376 -14.88 -17.55 -8.66
N THR A 377 -14.46 -18.17 -9.77
CA THR A 377 -13.64 -17.57 -10.81
C THR A 377 -14.44 -17.08 -12.02
N LYS A 378 -14.05 -15.94 -12.60
CA LYS A 378 -14.58 -15.45 -13.89
C LYS A 378 -13.49 -14.93 -14.81
N ARG A 379 -13.29 -15.61 -15.94
CA ARG A 379 -12.43 -15.13 -17.03
C ARG A 379 -13.25 -14.23 -17.95
N VAL A 380 -12.71 -13.07 -18.27
CA VAL A 380 -13.30 -12.14 -19.25
C VAL A 380 -12.49 -12.25 -20.53
N THR A 381 -12.77 -13.30 -21.31
CA THR A 381 -12.27 -13.50 -22.68
C THR A 381 -13.28 -14.36 -23.45
N PHE A 382 -13.28 -14.26 -24.77
CA PHE A 382 -14.13 -15.04 -25.68
C PHE A 382 -13.42 -16.27 -26.27
N ASP A 383 -12.11 -16.37 -26.09
CA ASP A 383 -11.30 -17.47 -26.62
C ASP A 383 -10.80 -18.41 -25.51
N GLY A 384 -10.30 -19.58 -25.92
CA GLY A 384 -9.69 -20.56 -25.00
C GLY A 384 -8.33 -20.14 -24.44
N ALA A 385 -7.83 -18.92 -24.73
CA ALA A 385 -6.48 -18.49 -24.38
C ALA A 385 -6.25 -18.44 -22.86
N TRP A 386 -7.32 -18.26 -22.08
CA TRP A 386 -7.24 -18.24 -20.62
C TRP A 386 -6.70 -19.52 -19.99
N LYS A 387 -6.72 -20.65 -20.71
CA LYS A 387 -6.18 -21.92 -20.23
C LYS A 387 -4.68 -21.83 -19.92
N HIS A 388 -3.96 -20.91 -20.54
CA HIS A 388 -2.55 -20.64 -20.28
C HIS A 388 -2.31 -19.66 -19.14
N TRP A 389 -3.34 -18.94 -18.68
CA TRP A 389 -3.21 -17.98 -17.59
C TRP A 389 -3.03 -18.70 -16.25
N ASN A 390 -2.11 -18.21 -15.43
CA ASN A 390 -1.72 -18.87 -14.17
C ASN A 390 -2.68 -18.49 -13.04
N TRP A 391 -3.74 -19.28 -12.85
CA TRP A 391 -4.71 -19.11 -11.77
C TRP A 391 -4.69 -20.38 -10.92
N ARG A 392 -4.28 -20.26 -9.65
CA ARG A 392 -4.27 -21.37 -8.70
C ARG A 392 -5.13 -21.11 -7.48
N SER A 393 -5.60 -22.21 -6.90
CA SER A 393 -6.26 -22.29 -5.59
C SER A 393 -5.55 -23.37 -4.77
N GLU A 394 -5.11 -23.02 -3.56
CA GLU A 394 -4.36 -23.92 -2.67
C GLU A 394 -4.81 -23.73 -1.22
N GLY A 395 -5.27 -24.80 -0.56
CA GLY A 395 -5.73 -24.74 0.83
C GLY A 395 -7.00 -23.91 1.06
N ASP A 396 -7.67 -23.44 0.01
CA ASP A 396 -8.93 -22.70 0.09
C ASP A 396 -10.07 -23.61 0.60
N LEU A 397 -10.94 -23.06 1.46
CA LEU A 397 -12.15 -23.71 1.93
C LEU A 397 -13.34 -23.30 1.05
N LEU A 398 -13.86 -24.27 0.30
CA LEU A 398 -14.98 -24.09 -0.62
C LEU A 398 -16.27 -24.62 0.00
N LEU A 399 -17.24 -23.74 0.27
CA LEU A 399 -18.48 -24.06 0.97
C LEU A 399 -19.71 -23.83 0.08
N ASN A 400 -20.80 -24.53 0.38
CA ASN A 400 -22.08 -24.42 -0.32
C ASN A 400 -21.99 -24.65 -1.84
N GLY A 401 -21.15 -25.61 -2.25
CA GLY A 401 -20.93 -25.94 -3.66
C GLY A 401 -20.04 -24.96 -4.41
N ALA A 402 -19.35 -24.03 -3.71
CA ALA A 402 -18.32 -23.21 -4.34
C ALA A 402 -17.26 -24.09 -5.02
N PHE A 403 -16.77 -23.64 -6.17
CA PHE A 403 -15.60 -24.27 -6.78
C PHE A 403 -14.72 -23.23 -7.47
N PHE A 404 -13.43 -23.53 -7.53
CA PHE A 404 -12.43 -22.73 -8.23
C PHE A 404 -11.95 -23.54 -9.44
N THR A 405 -12.02 -22.96 -10.63
CA THR A 405 -11.45 -23.59 -11.83
C THR A 405 -10.02 -23.07 -11.99
N PRO A 406 -8.96 -23.88 -11.82
CA PRO A 406 -7.58 -23.44 -12.02
C PRO A 406 -7.17 -23.46 -13.51
N SER A 407 -6.05 -22.81 -13.84
CA SER A 407 -5.46 -22.80 -15.19
C SER A 407 -3.95 -22.56 -15.15
N GLY A 408 -3.28 -22.69 -16.30
CA GLY A 408 -1.84 -22.50 -16.44
C GLY A 408 -1.02 -23.76 -16.18
N ALA A 409 0.30 -23.65 -16.31
CA ALA A 409 1.21 -24.80 -16.31
C ALA A 409 1.44 -25.42 -14.91
N GLY A 410 0.83 -24.87 -13.86
CA GLY A 410 1.06 -25.32 -12.47
C GLY A 410 2.49 -25.12 -11.98
N ALA A 411 3.36 -24.43 -12.75
CA ALA A 411 4.77 -24.27 -12.44
C ALA A 411 4.98 -23.35 -11.22
N SER A 412 5.62 -23.85 -10.17
CA SER A 412 5.88 -23.12 -8.92
C SER A 412 6.50 -21.73 -9.15
N ALA A 413 7.47 -21.62 -10.06
CA ALA A 413 8.17 -20.37 -10.37
C ALA A 413 7.25 -19.25 -10.93
N SER A 414 6.14 -19.58 -11.58
CA SER A 414 5.18 -18.58 -12.05
C SER A 414 4.38 -17.97 -10.90
N TYR A 415 4.03 -18.80 -9.91
CA TYR A 415 3.28 -18.40 -8.73
C TYR A 415 4.16 -17.85 -7.62
N ALA A 416 5.46 -18.17 -7.62
CA ALA A 416 6.48 -17.52 -6.81
C ALA A 416 6.31 -16.00 -6.89
N ARG A 417 6.09 -15.49 -8.11
CA ARG A 417 5.88 -14.06 -8.40
C ARG A 417 4.60 -13.45 -7.84
N ALA A 418 3.64 -14.27 -7.46
CA ALA A 418 2.39 -13.89 -6.82
C ALA A 418 2.32 -14.43 -5.38
N SER A 419 3.46 -14.77 -4.78
CA SER A 419 3.58 -15.10 -3.35
C SER A 419 4.12 -13.89 -2.60
N SER A 420 3.58 -13.63 -1.41
CA SER A 420 3.98 -12.46 -0.62
C SER A 420 3.92 -12.69 0.90
N LEU A 421 3.38 -13.82 1.34
CA LEU A 421 3.37 -14.31 2.72
C LEU A 421 3.00 -15.80 2.73
N GLY A 422 3.30 -16.52 3.81
CA GLY A 422 2.77 -17.88 4.00
C GLY A 422 1.28 -17.86 4.31
N ALA A 423 0.51 -18.69 3.61
CA ALA A 423 -0.92 -18.84 3.87
C ALA A 423 -1.18 -19.64 5.16
N LYS A 424 -2.13 -19.16 5.96
CA LYS A 424 -2.65 -19.89 7.12
C LYS A 424 -3.77 -20.86 6.70
N SER A 425 -4.10 -21.82 7.57
CA SER A 425 -5.23 -22.72 7.34
C SER A 425 -6.52 -21.93 7.11
N SER A 426 -7.29 -22.30 6.08
CA SER A 426 -8.59 -21.70 5.77
C SER A 426 -9.62 -21.87 6.89
N SER A 427 -9.45 -22.87 7.76
CA SER A 427 -10.27 -23.02 8.97
C SER A 427 -10.12 -21.88 9.98
N MET A 428 -8.99 -21.14 9.94
CA MET A 428 -8.76 -20.00 10.82
C MET A 428 -9.28 -18.68 10.24
N VAL A 429 -9.70 -18.64 8.97
CA VAL A 429 -10.09 -17.40 8.28
C VAL A 429 -11.12 -16.60 9.07
N GLY A 430 -12.17 -17.24 9.58
CA GLY A 430 -13.19 -16.53 10.38
C GLY A 430 -12.62 -15.84 11.64
N ALA A 431 -11.56 -16.39 12.25
CA ALA A 431 -10.86 -15.73 13.35
C ALA A 431 -9.93 -14.62 12.85
N LEU A 432 -9.16 -14.89 11.78
CA LEU A 432 -8.21 -13.95 11.17
C LEU A 432 -8.88 -12.67 10.66
N THR A 433 -10.12 -12.77 10.17
CA THR A 433 -10.89 -11.65 9.61
C THR A 433 -11.97 -11.11 10.55
N SER A 434 -12.06 -11.62 11.78
CA SER A 434 -13.07 -11.21 12.77
C SER A 434 -13.03 -9.71 13.12
N GLY A 435 -11.86 -9.08 12.94
CA GLY A 435 -11.65 -7.65 13.14
C GLY A 435 -11.67 -6.82 11.86
N ALA A 436 -12.06 -7.37 10.71
CA ALA A 436 -12.04 -6.64 9.44
C ALA A 436 -12.96 -5.39 9.49
N GLY A 437 -12.52 -4.33 8.82
CA GLY A 437 -13.17 -3.02 8.85
C GLY A 437 -12.59 -2.09 9.91
N VAL A 438 -13.29 -0.97 10.15
CA VAL A 438 -12.87 0.02 11.13
C VAL A 438 -12.91 -0.55 12.55
N LEU A 439 -11.81 -0.36 13.28
CA LEU A 439 -11.69 -0.81 14.66
C LEU A 439 -12.18 0.22 15.67
N SER A 440 -12.87 -0.24 16.71
CA SER A 440 -13.32 0.57 17.84
C SER A 440 -12.19 0.81 18.86
N CYS A 441 -11.12 1.50 18.48
CA CYS A 441 -10.00 1.77 19.40
C CYS A 441 -10.37 2.82 20.47
N ARG A 442 -10.18 2.51 21.76
CA ARG A 442 -10.31 3.48 22.86
C ARG A 442 -8.96 3.71 23.55
N ARG A 443 -8.76 4.92 24.11
CA ARG A 443 -7.55 5.23 24.88
C ARG A 443 -7.50 4.35 26.13
N GLY A 444 -6.33 3.77 26.41
CA GLY A 444 -6.11 2.92 27.58
C GLY A 444 -6.63 1.48 27.44
N SER A 445 -7.26 1.12 26.31
CA SER A 445 -7.60 -0.26 25.98
C SER A 445 -6.79 -0.74 24.78
N GLN A 446 -6.77 -2.05 24.57
CA GLN A 446 -6.40 -2.59 23.27
C GLN A 446 -7.39 -2.04 22.23
N CYS A 447 -6.86 -1.79 21.04
CA CYS A 447 -7.72 -1.76 19.87
C CYS A 447 -8.00 -3.22 19.47
#